data_AF-A0A814SNE3-F1
#
_entry.id   AF-A0A814SNE3-F1
#
_cell.length_a   1.000
_cell.length_b   1.000
_cell.length_c   1.000
_cell.angle_alpha   90.00
_cell.angle_beta   90.00
_cell.angle_gamma   90.00
#
_symmetry.space_group_name_H-M   'P 1'
#
loop_
_entity.id
_entity.type
_entity.pdbx_description
1 polymer ?
#
loop_
_entity_poly.entity_id
_entity_poly.type
_entity_poly.pdbx_seq_one_letter_code
_entity_poly.pdbx_strand_id
1 'polypeptide(L)'
;MRNEVRANEPIENQINELLDSFRTRFWLVEHKWFVRCYGQSQNGINYIFLYTLPYAFKHFYAHSPYISLRSTAPNDNDYWSYDRVNYLSYEPHLFADPAMSQIRFSNIHKLSISLPFDDRFLTIISKLDHLLSMYVKVEDDNDSVIPQLQLLLDQAPRLHSLVFGPWMTSSSQVPPIENTNASIYELNLQGYADRDNLRCFDDHQCATLSRSPLGVQCKMLHIKVLNRTNVLYLVNTMPNLQALNVHCEEDNWNEEEDLSTEDELVEWLRQRLPSTCTITRDTYYVHDILLWIR
;
A
#
# COMPACT_ATOMS: atom_id res chain seq x y z
N MET A 1 13.85 14.66 18.03
CA MET A 1 14.85 15.59 18.59
C MET A 1 16.16 15.31 17.85
N ARG A 2 16.78 16.28 17.16
CA ARG A 2 18.04 16.09 16.42
C ARG A 2 19.19 16.46 17.38
N ASN A 3 19.99 15.48 17.78
CA ASN A 3 21.28 15.73 18.43
C ASN A 3 22.38 15.59 17.36
N GLU A 4 23.27 16.57 17.28
CA GLU A 4 24.48 16.50 16.45
C GLU A 4 25.47 15.55 17.11
N VAL A 5 25.80 14.44 16.45
CA VAL A 5 26.72 13.40 16.96
C VAL A 5 28.01 13.40 16.16
N ARG A 6 29.13 13.16 16.85
CA ARG A 6 30.50 13.15 16.30
C ARG A 6 30.64 12.12 15.18
N ALA A 7 31.12 12.58 14.02
CA ALA A 7 31.08 11.84 12.75
C ALA A 7 31.91 10.54 12.65
N ASN A 8 32.66 10.13 13.70
CA ASN A 8 33.62 9.01 13.61
C ASN A 8 33.45 7.90 14.68
N GLU A 9 32.44 7.95 15.54
CA GLU A 9 32.22 6.88 16.53
C GLU A 9 31.37 5.73 15.96
N PRO A 10 31.67 4.45 16.30
CA PRO A 10 30.81 3.33 15.96
C PRO A 10 29.37 3.58 16.39
N ILE A 11 28.40 3.28 15.52
CA ILE A 11 26.98 3.55 15.79
C ILE A 11 26.48 2.92 17.08
N GLU A 12 27.03 1.76 17.47
CA GLU A 12 26.69 1.09 18.72
C GLU A 12 27.02 1.92 19.96
N ASN A 13 28.14 2.66 19.94
CA ASN A 13 28.50 3.54 21.05
C ASN A 13 27.53 4.72 21.16
N GLN A 14 27.16 5.30 20.03
CA GLN A 14 26.17 6.38 19.96
C GLN A 14 24.80 5.91 20.46
N ILE A 15 24.39 4.69 20.10
CA ILE A 15 23.15 4.07 20.60
C ILE A 15 23.21 3.87 22.12
N ASN A 16 24.32 3.35 22.65
CA ASN A 16 24.49 3.12 24.08
C ASN A 16 24.43 4.43 24.87
N GLU A 17 25.19 5.45 24.44
CA GLU A 17 25.16 6.77 25.08
C GLU A 17 23.76 7.37 25.07
N LEU A 18 23.07 7.28 23.92
CA LEU A 18 21.71 7.77 23.78
C LEU A 18 20.74 7.02 24.71
N LEU A 19 20.82 5.69 24.79
CA LEU A 19 19.99 4.89 25.69
C LEU A 19 20.28 5.19 27.16
N ASP A 20 21.55 5.37 27.53
CA ASP A 20 21.95 5.70 28.89
C ASP A 20 21.34 7.04 29.34
N SER A 21 21.17 8.01 28.43
CA SER A 21 20.46 9.26 28.72
C SER A 21 18.98 9.07 29.11
N PHE A 22 18.37 7.94 28.72
CA PHE A 22 17.00 7.57 29.11
C PHE A 22 16.94 6.62 30.31
N ARG A 23 18.09 6.15 30.85
CA ARG A 23 18.14 5.28 32.04
C ARG A 23 18.05 6.09 33.33
N THR A 24 17.02 6.93 33.46
CA THR A 24 16.77 7.72 34.66
C THR A 24 15.55 7.20 35.42
N ARG A 25 15.45 7.57 36.71
CA ARG A 25 14.30 7.24 37.55
C ARG A 25 12.97 7.78 36.97
N PHE A 26 13.01 8.96 36.36
CA PHE A 26 11.86 9.56 35.70
C PHE A 26 11.26 8.63 34.63
N TRP A 27 12.09 8.11 33.71
CA TRP A 27 11.63 7.25 32.63
C TRP A 27 11.27 5.84 33.12
N LEU A 28 12.18 5.20 33.85
CA LEU A 28 12.07 3.77 34.14
C LEU A 28 11.17 3.45 35.35
N VAL A 29 11.17 4.31 36.38
CA VAL A 29 10.48 4.02 37.65
C VAL A 29 9.15 4.77 37.72
N GLU A 30 9.15 6.07 37.45
CA GLU A 30 7.97 6.93 37.61
C GLU A 30 6.97 6.74 36.48
N HIS A 31 7.45 6.71 35.22
CA HIS A 31 6.59 6.61 34.05
C HIS A 31 6.51 5.20 33.45
N LYS A 32 7.48 4.33 33.77
CA LYS A 32 7.64 2.99 33.16
C LYS A 32 7.61 3.06 31.63
N TRP A 33 8.24 4.09 31.07
CA TRP A 33 8.43 4.26 29.63
C TRP A 33 9.82 3.79 29.27
N PHE A 34 9.88 2.68 28.56
CA PHE A 34 11.13 2.18 28.02
C PHE A 34 11.37 2.80 26.65
N VAL A 35 12.63 3.03 26.33
CA VAL A 35 13.07 3.55 25.04
C VAL A 35 13.74 2.41 24.29
N ARG A 36 13.49 2.34 23.00
CA ARG A 36 14.18 1.41 22.11
C ARG A 36 14.77 2.18 20.94
N CYS A 37 15.96 1.75 20.55
CA CYS A 37 16.75 2.36 19.49
C CYS A 37 16.85 1.39 18.31
N TYR A 38 16.64 1.92 17.10
CA TYR A 38 17.10 1.32 15.85
C TYR A 38 18.26 2.15 15.31
N GLY A 39 19.41 1.54 15.04
CA GLY A 39 20.52 2.22 14.38
C GLY A 39 20.85 1.63 13.02
N GLN A 40 21.12 2.50 12.05
CA GLN A 40 21.60 2.16 10.71
C GLN A 40 22.76 3.08 10.32
N SER A 41 23.77 2.56 9.62
CA SER A 41 24.82 3.36 9.00
C SER A 41 24.69 3.27 7.48
N GLN A 42 24.57 4.41 6.81
CA GLN A 42 24.43 4.49 5.36
C GLN A 42 25.28 5.64 4.82
N ASN A 43 26.14 5.34 3.84
CA ASN A 43 27.04 6.32 3.20
C ASN A 43 27.89 7.11 4.21
N GLY A 44 28.32 6.47 5.30
CA GLY A 44 29.10 7.10 6.38
C GLY A 44 28.26 7.97 7.33
N ILE A 45 26.94 8.02 7.18
CA ILE A 45 26.03 8.73 8.08
C ILE A 45 25.30 7.71 8.96
N ASN A 46 25.36 7.91 10.27
CA ASN A 46 24.60 7.12 11.24
C ASN A 46 23.20 7.74 11.45
N TYR A 47 22.17 6.91 11.29
CA TYR A 47 20.80 7.24 11.59
C TYR A 47 20.36 6.43 12.81
N ILE A 48 19.88 7.11 13.85
CA ILE A 48 19.35 6.47 15.05
C ILE A 48 17.90 6.90 15.22
N PHE A 49 17.00 5.92 15.23
CA PHE A 49 15.58 6.10 15.44
C PHE A 49 15.20 5.68 16.86
N LEU A 50 14.46 6.55 17.55
CA LEU A 50 14.00 6.35 18.91
C LEU A 50 12.49 6.20 18.96
N TYR A 51 12.01 5.29 19.79
CA TYR A 51 10.59 5.11 20.07
C TYR A 51 10.40 4.55 21.48
N THR A 52 9.21 4.78 22.02
CA THR A 52 8.81 4.28 23.33
C THR A 52 8.26 2.86 23.23
N LEU A 53 8.35 2.11 24.32
CA LEU A 53 7.65 0.85 24.52
C LEU A 53 6.56 1.03 25.59
N PRO A 54 5.32 0.55 25.35
CA PRO A 54 4.86 -0.06 24.10
C PRO A 54 4.87 0.92 22.92
N TYR A 55 5.04 0.41 21.70
CA TYR A 55 5.14 1.22 20.50
C TYR A 55 3.93 2.14 20.36
N ALA A 56 4.15 3.46 20.41
CA ALA A 56 3.07 4.44 20.52
C ALA A 56 2.43 4.80 19.17
N PHE A 57 3.13 4.56 18.06
CA PHE A 57 2.70 5.02 16.74
C PHE A 57 1.76 4.03 16.05
N LYS A 58 0.89 4.56 15.20
CA LYS A 58 -0.07 3.77 14.41
C LYS A 58 0.52 3.19 13.13
N HIS A 59 1.63 3.76 12.66
CA HIS A 59 2.27 3.38 11.41
C HIS A 59 3.64 2.81 11.73
N PHE A 60 3.97 1.68 11.10
CA PHE A 60 5.29 1.09 11.18
C PHE A 60 5.91 1.01 9.78
N TYR A 61 7.13 1.55 9.68
CA TYR A 61 7.96 1.49 8.50
C TYR A 61 9.32 0.91 8.92
N ALA A 62 9.71 -0.20 8.31
CA ALA A 62 11.10 -0.64 8.40
C ALA A 62 11.95 0.32 7.54
N HIS A 63 13.07 0.80 8.08
CA HIS A 63 13.92 1.76 7.38
C HIS A 63 15.22 1.14 6.85
N SER A 64 15.62 -0.03 7.37
CA SER A 64 16.85 -0.71 6.96
C SER A 64 16.83 -2.21 7.26
N PRO A 65 17.49 -3.03 6.41
CA PRO A 65 17.75 -4.46 6.65
C PRO A 65 18.62 -4.76 7.87
N TYR A 66 19.49 -3.81 8.27
CA TYR A 66 20.50 -4.01 9.30
C TYR A 66 20.21 -3.09 10.46
N ILE A 67 19.84 -3.66 11.59
CA ILE A 67 19.34 -2.90 12.73
C ILE A 67 20.15 -3.30 13.95
N SER A 68 20.98 -2.39 14.45
CA SER A 68 21.41 -2.50 15.84
C SER A 68 20.22 -2.14 16.72
N LEU A 69 19.71 -3.14 17.45
CA LEU A 69 18.56 -3.00 18.32
C LEU A 69 18.98 -3.05 19.78
N ARG A 70 18.62 -2.01 20.53
CA ARG A 70 18.81 -1.99 21.99
C ARG A 70 17.65 -1.29 22.68
N SER A 71 17.37 -1.67 23.93
CA SER A 71 16.32 -1.06 24.75
C SER A 71 16.78 -0.74 26.16
N THR A 72 16.07 0.17 26.82
CA THR A 72 16.12 0.35 28.28
C THR A 72 15.19 -0.61 29.03
N ALA A 73 14.42 -1.46 28.34
CA ALA A 73 13.58 -2.48 28.96
C ALA A 73 14.43 -3.57 29.65
N PRO A 74 14.04 -4.04 30.84
CA PRO A 74 14.80 -5.05 31.59
C PRO A 74 14.72 -6.45 30.98
N ASN A 75 13.64 -6.76 30.27
CA ASN A 75 13.46 -7.98 29.46
C ASN A 75 13.10 -7.54 28.04
N ASP A 76 13.99 -7.76 27.08
CA ASP A 76 13.70 -7.36 25.70
C ASP A 76 12.52 -8.13 25.12
N ASN A 77 12.35 -9.41 25.48
CA ASN A 77 11.34 -10.31 24.90
C ASN A 77 9.89 -9.91 25.18
N ASP A 78 9.60 -9.22 26.29
CA ASP A 78 8.21 -8.94 26.72
C ASP A 78 7.54 -7.78 25.95
N TYR A 79 8.28 -7.02 25.14
CA TYR A 79 7.82 -5.76 24.54
C TYR A 79 7.92 -5.71 23.00
N TRP A 80 7.80 -6.86 22.34
CA TRP A 80 7.81 -6.95 20.87
C TRP A 80 6.41 -6.96 20.24
N SER A 81 5.38 -6.66 21.02
CA SER A 81 4.03 -6.47 20.50
C SER A 81 3.80 -5.02 20.09
N TYR A 82 3.33 -4.84 18.85
CA TYR A 82 3.08 -3.54 18.23
C TYR A 82 1.56 -3.34 18.03
N ASP A 83 0.78 -3.61 19.09
CA ASP A 83 -0.70 -3.66 19.05
C ASP A 83 -1.39 -2.36 18.59
N ARG A 84 -0.69 -1.22 18.72
CA ARG A 84 -1.20 0.08 18.27
C ARG A 84 -0.98 0.33 16.78
N VAL A 85 -0.11 -0.44 16.16
CA VAL A 85 0.16 -0.33 14.72
C VAL A 85 -1.06 -0.88 14.00
N ASN A 86 -1.67 -0.02 13.19
CA ASN A 86 -2.76 -0.38 12.31
C ASN A 86 -2.38 -0.25 10.83
N TYR A 87 -1.26 0.40 10.53
CA TYR A 87 -0.68 0.48 9.19
C TYR A 87 0.73 -0.12 9.20
N LEU A 88 0.96 -1.13 8.35
CA LEU A 88 2.26 -1.76 8.18
C LEU A 88 2.71 -1.65 6.73
N SER A 89 3.95 -1.21 6.52
CA SER A 89 4.66 -1.35 5.23
C SER A 89 5.67 -2.48 5.32
N TYR A 90 5.45 -3.56 4.56
CA TYR A 90 6.30 -4.74 4.52
C TYR A 90 7.05 -4.84 3.20
N GLU A 91 8.38 -4.83 3.28
CA GLU A 91 9.26 -5.11 2.15
C GLU A 91 10.30 -6.15 2.61
N PRO A 92 10.41 -7.32 1.96
CA PRO A 92 11.21 -8.45 2.46
C PRO A 92 12.64 -8.07 2.83
N HIS A 93 13.27 -7.24 2.01
CA HIS A 93 14.64 -6.79 2.23
C HIS A 93 14.77 -5.88 3.47
N LEU A 94 13.75 -5.11 3.84
CA LEU A 94 13.76 -4.28 5.05
C LEU A 94 13.51 -5.08 6.34
N PHE A 95 13.03 -6.32 6.20
CA PHE A 95 12.84 -7.27 7.29
C PHE A 95 13.91 -8.38 7.28
N ALA A 96 15.06 -8.11 6.66
CA ALA A 96 16.16 -9.07 6.56
C ALA A 96 16.72 -9.49 7.93
N ASP A 97 16.71 -8.59 8.91
CA ASP A 97 17.25 -8.80 10.25
C ASP A 97 16.45 -9.87 11.03
N PRO A 98 17.09 -10.94 11.55
CA PRO A 98 16.41 -11.92 12.40
C PRO A 98 15.71 -11.32 13.62
N ALA A 99 16.19 -10.19 14.15
CA ALA A 99 15.55 -9.51 15.28
C ALA A 99 14.14 -9.03 14.91
N MET A 100 13.89 -8.67 13.65
CA MET A 100 12.56 -8.23 13.18
C MET A 100 11.52 -9.35 13.21
N SER A 101 11.96 -10.61 13.11
CA SER A 101 11.07 -11.79 13.23
C SER A 101 10.48 -11.98 14.63
N GLN A 102 10.93 -11.20 15.63
CA GLN A 102 10.36 -11.20 16.98
C GLN A 102 9.18 -10.23 17.11
N ILE A 103 9.04 -9.27 16.20
CA ILE A 103 7.95 -8.30 16.21
C ILE A 103 6.62 -9.02 15.92
N ARG A 104 5.57 -8.66 16.65
CA ARG A 104 4.21 -9.13 16.41
C ARG A 104 3.27 -7.96 16.15
N PHE A 105 2.54 -8.05 15.05
CA PHE A 105 1.49 -7.12 14.67
C PHE A 105 0.14 -7.84 14.72
N SER A 106 -0.71 -7.44 15.66
CA SER A 106 -1.98 -8.11 15.94
C SER A 106 -3.20 -7.39 15.36
N ASN A 107 -3.06 -6.11 14.99
CA ASN A 107 -4.19 -5.21 14.72
C ASN A 107 -4.06 -4.42 13.42
N ILE A 108 -3.46 -5.04 12.39
CA ILE A 108 -3.25 -4.40 11.09
C ILE A 108 -4.59 -4.21 10.36
N HIS A 109 -4.91 -2.95 10.08
CA HIS A 109 -6.06 -2.55 9.27
C HIS A 109 -5.65 -2.19 7.85
N LYS A 110 -4.42 -1.71 7.67
CA LYS A 110 -3.86 -1.31 6.38
C LYS A 110 -2.50 -1.95 6.17
N LEU A 111 -2.33 -2.61 5.04
CA LEU A 111 -1.09 -3.28 4.68
C LEU A 111 -0.58 -2.72 3.35
N SER A 112 0.67 -2.29 3.31
CA SER A 112 1.43 -2.11 2.08
C SER A 112 2.45 -3.24 2.00
N ILE A 113 2.47 -4.02 0.92
CA ILE A 113 3.30 -5.21 0.80
C ILE A 113 3.95 -5.33 -0.58
N SER A 114 5.25 -5.68 -0.58
CA SER A 114 5.95 -6.17 -1.77
C SER A 114 5.78 -7.67 -1.93
N LEU A 115 5.43 -8.09 -3.15
CA LEU A 115 5.46 -9.48 -3.59
C LEU A 115 6.69 -9.74 -4.49
N PRO A 116 7.27 -10.96 -4.41
CA PRO A 116 6.96 -11.99 -3.42
C PRO A 116 7.41 -11.60 -1.99
N PHE A 117 6.69 -12.07 -0.98
CA PHE A 117 7.14 -12.04 0.42
C PHE A 117 7.75 -13.37 0.84
N ASP A 118 8.51 -13.35 1.94
CA ASP A 118 9.11 -14.54 2.55
C ASP A 118 8.34 -15.02 3.80
N ASP A 119 8.65 -16.22 4.27
CA ASP A 119 7.96 -16.86 5.42
C ASP A 119 7.95 -16.01 6.70
N ARG A 120 8.89 -15.07 6.85
CA ARG A 120 8.94 -14.20 8.04
C ARG A 120 7.73 -13.30 8.12
N PHE A 121 7.16 -12.89 6.98
CA PHE A 121 5.91 -12.12 6.95
C PHE A 121 4.81 -12.79 7.78
N LEU A 122 4.62 -14.09 7.58
CA LEU A 122 3.60 -14.88 8.29
C LEU A 122 3.96 -15.10 9.77
N THR A 123 5.23 -14.94 10.15
CA THR A 123 5.63 -14.98 11.57
C THR A 123 5.35 -13.67 12.31
N ILE A 124 5.45 -12.52 11.62
CA ILE A 124 5.25 -11.21 12.24
C ILE A 124 3.77 -10.78 12.26
N ILE A 125 2.97 -11.29 11.33
CA ILE A 125 1.52 -11.07 11.27
C ILE A 125 0.82 -12.41 11.45
N SER A 126 0.22 -12.62 12.61
CA SER A 126 -0.46 -13.88 12.91
C SER A 126 -1.82 -14.03 12.22
N LYS A 127 -2.50 -12.91 11.92
CA LYS A 127 -3.86 -12.88 11.34
C LYS A 127 -4.08 -11.58 10.56
N LEU A 128 -4.90 -11.65 9.51
CA LEU A 128 -5.34 -10.52 8.69
C LEU A 128 -6.86 -10.30 8.76
N ASP A 129 -7.51 -10.81 9.81
CA ASP A 129 -8.96 -10.72 10.03
C ASP A 129 -9.47 -9.29 10.24
N HIS A 130 -8.58 -8.37 10.61
CA HIS A 130 -8.86 -6.94 10.73
C HIS A 130 -8.46 -6.12 9.50
N LEU A 131 -7.84 -6.76 8.48
CA LEU A 131 -7.35 -6.04 7.31
C LEU A 131 -8.51 -5.46 6.50
N LEU A 132 -8.45 -4.16 6.27
CA LEU A 132 -9.47 -3.36 5.58
C LEU A 132 -8.99 -2.90 4.21
N SER A 133 -7.73 -2.51 4.10
CA SER A 133 -7.12 -2.02 2.86
C SER A 133 -5.75 -2.63 2.66
N MET A 134 -5.45 -3.01 1.42
CA MET A 134 -4.18 -3.60 1.02
C MET A 134 -3.64 -2.90 -0.23
N TYR A 135 -2.40 -2.43 -0.14
CA TYR A 135 -1.60 -1.94 -1.25
C TYR A 135 -0.57 -3.01 -1.62
N VAL A 136 -0.57 -3.46 -2.87
CA VAL A 136 0.29 -4.54 -3.36
C VAL A 136 1.20 -3.97 -4.44
N LYS A 137 2.52 -4.13 -4.28
CA LYS A 137 3.51 -3.91 -5.35
C LYS A 137 4.22 -5.21 -5.67
N VAL A 138 4.66 -5.37 -6.91
CA VAL A 138 5.41 -6.55 -7.37
C VAL A 138 6.78 -6.10 -7.85
N GLU A 139 7.81 -6.52 -7.12
CA GLU A 139 9.21 -6.17 -7.40
C GLU A 139 9.88 -7.16 -8.36
N ASP A 140 9.43 -8.42 -8.35
CA ASP A 140 9.96 -9.49 -9.18
C ASP A 140 8.81 -10.36 -9.75
N ASP A 141 8.86 -10.62 -11.05
CA ASP A 141 7.88 -11.42 -11.78
C ASP A 141 8.27 -12.88 -11.68
N ASN A 142 7.76 -13.56 -10.66
CA ASN A 142 7.93 -14.99 -10.53
C ASN A 142 6.59 -15.69 -10.25
N ASP A 143 6.58 -17.00 -10.49
CA ASP A 143 5.39 -17.84 -10.38
C ASP A 143 4.76 -17.86 -8.98
N SER A 144 5.45 -17.33 -7.95
CA SER A 144 4.94 -17.28 -6.57
C SER A 144 4.05 -16.06 -6.27
N VAL A 145 4.09 -15.01 -7.09
CA VAL A 145 3.36 -13.76 -6.84
C VAL A 145 1.85 -13.99 -6.73
N ILE A 146 1.26 -14.69 -7.71
CA ILE A 146 -0.19 -14.93 -7.74
C ILE A 146 -0.64 -15.85 -6.58
N PRO A 147 0.01 -17.01 -6.32
CA PRO A 147 -0.30 -17.83 -5.16
C PRO A 147 -0.20 -17.08 -3.83
N GLN A 148 0.80 -16.20 -3.66
CA GLN A 148 0.96 -15.43 -2.43
C GLN A 148 -0.11 -14.33 -2.30
N LEU A 149 -0.46 -13.65 -3.38
CA LEU A 149 -1.57 -12.71 -3.37
C LEU A 149 -2.88 -13.41 -2.98
N GLN A 150 -3.15 -14.57 -3.58
CA GLN A 150 -4.33 -15.37 -3.24
C GLN A 150 -4.33 -15.76 -1.75
N LEU A 151 -3.19 -16.19 -1.21
CA LEU A 151 -3.05 -16.51 0.22
C LEU A 151 -3.41 -15.31 1.12
N LEU A 152 -2.96 -14.09 0.76
CA LEU A 152 -3.31 -12.87 1.52
C LEU A 152 -4.82 -12.59 1.47
N LEU A 153 -5.41 -12.71 0.28
CA LEU A 153 -6.84 -12.48 0.08
C LEU A 153 -7.70 -13.47 0.86
N ASP A 154 -7.30 -14.74 0.91
CA ASP A 154 -8.00 -15.79 1.67
C ASP A 154 -7.94 -15.56 3.18
N GLN A 155 -6.85 -14.97 3.68
CA GLN A 155 -6.67 -14.65 5.10
C GLN A 155 -7.31 -13.33 5.54
N ALA A 156 -7.79 -12.51 4.59
CA ALA A 156 -8.29 -11.17 4.83
C ALA A 156 -9.79 -11.02 4.49
N PRO A 157 -10.70 -11.69 5.21
CA PRO A 157 -12.13 -11.73 4.87
C PRO A 157 -12.84 -10.37 4.94
N ARG A 158 -12.25 -9.38 5.63
CA ARG A 158 -12.78 -8.01 5.76
C ARG A 158 -12.15 -7.01 4.81
N LEU A 159 -11.24 -7.46 3.95
CA LEU A 159 -10.59 -6.61 2.98
C LEU A 159 -11.63 -6.04 2.02
N HIS A 160 -11.65 -4.71 1.91
CA HIS A 160 -12.58 -4.01 1.05
C HIS A 160 -11.92 -3.17 -0.03
N SER A 161 -10.70 -2.67 0.23
CA SER A 161 -9.93 -1.84 -0.68
C SER A 161 -8.66 -2.56 -1.07
N LEU A 162 -8.51 -2.83 -2.36
CA LEU A 162 -7.32 -3.43 -2.94
C LEU A 162 -6.71 -2.47 -3.95
N VAL A 163 -5.50 -2.03 -3.67
CA VAL A 163 -4.74 -1.09 -4.50
C VAL A 163 -3.55 -1.81 -5.09
N PHE A 164 -3.43 -1.76 -6.40
CA PHE A 164 -2.26 -2.26 -7.12
C PHE A 164 -1.32 -1.10 -7.42
N GLY A 165 -0.11 -1.23 -6.89
CA GLY A 165 1.03 -0.39 -7.21
C GLY A 165 1.82 -0.88 -8.42
N PRO A 166 3.08 -0.43 -8.55
CA PRO A 166 3.98 -0.86 -9.61
C PRO A 166 4.03 -2.39 -9.69
N TRP A 167 3.92 -2.90 -10.91
CA TRP A 167 3.78 -4.32 -11.17
C TRP A 167 4.77 -4.72 -12.27
N MET A 168 5.98 -5.12 -11.89
CA MET A 168 7.10 -5.34 -12.81
C MET A 168 6.99 -6.61 -13.67
N THR A 169 5.78 -7.10 -13.95
CA THR A 169 5.59 -8.32 -14.74
C THR A 169 5.52 -8.05 -16.21
N SER A 170 6.22 -8.87 -16.99
CA SER A 170 6.11 -8.90 -18.44
C SER A 170 4.71 -9.36 -18.92
N SER A 171 3.93 -9.98 -18.03
CA SER A 171 2.60 -10.47 -18.34
C SER A 171 1.61 -9.32 -18.51
N SER A 172 1.05 -9.21 -19.71
CA SER A 172 -0.03 -8.29 -20.06
C SER A 172 -1.40 -8.72 -19.51
N GLN A 173 -1.44 -9.56 -18.48
CA GLN A 173 -2.69 -10.09 -17.95
C GLN A 173 -3.18 -9.30 -16.73
N VAL A 174 -4.50 -9.28 -16.55
CA VAL A 174 -5.16 -8.89 -15.30
C VAL A 174 -4.85 -10.00 -14.29
N PRO A 175 -4.48 -9.70 -13.03
CA PRO A 175 -4.15 -10.74 -12.05
C PRO A 175 -5.30 -11.77 -11.97
N PRO A 176 -5.06 -13.05 -12.30
CA PRO A 176 -6.09 -14.07 -12.32
C PRO A 176 -6.41 -14.49 -10.90
N ILE A 177 -7.25 -13.72 -10.21
CA ILE A 177 -7.73 -14.04 -8.87
C ILE A 177 -8.97 -14.91 -9.03
N GLU A 178 -8.83 -16.19 -8.66
CA GLU A 178 -9.78 -17.24 -9.02
C GLU A 178 -11.07 -17.16 -8.21
N ASN A 179 -10.98 -16.84 -6.91
CA ASN A 179 -12.09 -16.51 -6.01
C ASN A 179 -11.54 -15.99 -4.69
N THR A 180 -12.21 -15.02 -4.06
CA THR A 180 -11.84 -14.56 -2.71
C THR A 180 -13.07 -14.49 -1.82
N ASN A 181 -12.90 -14.82 -0.54
CA ASN A 181 -13.91 -14.60 0.49
C ASN A 181 -14.00 -13.13 0.91
N ALA A 182 -13.02 -12.31 0.51
CA ALA A 182 -13.02 -10.89 0.77
C ALA A 182 -14.10 -10.18 -0.06
N SER A 183 -14.83 -9.26 0.56
CA SER A 183 -15.81 -8.40 -0.12
C SER A 183 -15.13 -7.14 -0.64
N ILE A 184 -14.29 -7.29 -1.66
CA ILE A 184 -13.53 -6.18 -2.26
C ILE A 184 -14.50 -5.34 -3.10
N TYR A 185 -14.87 -4.18 -2.57
CA TYR A 185 -15.74 -3.23 -3.27
C TYR A 185 -14.97 -2.06 -3.87
N GLU A 186 -13.73 -1.82 -3.46
CA GLU A 186 -12.86 -0.79 -4.03
C GLU A 186 -11.62 -1.44 -4.63
N LEU A 187 -11.44 -1.22 -5.93
CA LEU A 187 -10.31 -1.74 -6.69
C LEU A 187 -9.60 -0.57 -7.36
N ASN A 188 -8.33 -0.38 -7.03
CA ASN A 188 -7.52 0.66 -7.65
C ASN A 188 -6.38 0.02 -8.46
N LEU A 189 -6.44 0.21 -9.77
CA LEU A 189 -5.52 -0.27 -10.78
C LEU A 189 -4.73 0.88 -11.43
N GLN A 190 -4.87 2.12 -10.97
CA GLN A 190 -4.17 3.27 -11.57
C GLN A 190 -2.65 3.21 -11.37
N GLY A 191 -2.21 2.61 -10.27
CA GLY A 191 -0.80 2.38 -9.96
C GLY A 191 -0.19 1.17 -10.66
N TYR A 192 -1.01 0.36 -11.34
CA TYR A 192 -0.57 -0.79 -12.12
C TYR A 192 0.20 -0.26 -13.32
N ALA A 193 1.53 -0.25 -13.22
CA ALA A 193 2.44 0.25 -14.24
C ALA A 193 3.53 -0.79 -14.52
N ASP A 194 3.94 -0.88 -15.78
CA ASP A 194 5.14 -1.60 -16.19
C ASP A 194 6.36 -0.67 -15.97
N ARG A 195 7.59 -1.21 -15.96
CA ARG A 195 8.84 -0.49 -15.65
C ARG A 195 9.00 0.82 -16.42
N ASP A 196 8.54 0.84 -17.66
CA ASP A 196 8.81 1.94 -18.58
C ASP A 196 7.56 2.76 -18.95
N ASN A 197 6.34 2.29 -18.65
CA ASN A 197 5.11 2.98 -19.04
C ASN A 197 3.95 2.77 -18.06
N LEU A 198 3.14 3.82 -17.91
CA LEU A 198 1.82 3.71 -17.29
C LEU A 198 0.99 2.71 -18.10
N ARG A 199 0.49 1.65 -17.44
CA ARG A 199 -0.26 0.62 -18.15
C ARG A 199 -1.72 1.05 -18.29
N CYS A 200 -2.14 1.24 -19.53
CA CYS A 200 -3.53 1.49 -19.89
C CYS A 200 -4.20 0.17 -20.32
N PHE A 201 -5.41 -0.06 -19.83
CA PHE A 201 -6.15 -1.30 -20.09
C PHE A 201 -6.80 -1.25 -21.47
N ASP A 202 -6.51 -2.27 -22.27
CA ASP A 202 -7.14 -2.48 -23.58
C ASP A 202 -8.53 -3.13 -23.47
N ASP A 203 -9.20 -3.28 -24.62
CA ASP A 203 -10.54 -3.86 -24.72
C ASP A 203 -10.61 -5.29 -24.15
N HIS A 204 -9.56 -6.09 -24.36
CA HIS A 204 -9.51 -7.48 -23.90
C HIS A 204 -9.30 -7.57 -22.39
N GLN A 205 -8.44 -6.71 -21.84
CA GLN A 205 -8.18 -6.61 -20.40
C GLN A 205 -9.39 -6.05 -19.66
N CYS A 206 -10.08 -5.05 -20.21
CA CYS A 206 -11.35 -4.56 -19.66
C CYS A 206 -12.43 -5.65 -19.66
N ALA A 207 -12.53 -6.43 -20.74
CA ALA A 207 -13.43 -7.59 -20.82
C ALA A 207 -13.09 -8.71 -19.83
N THR A 208 -11.79 -8.92 -19.57
CA THR A 208 -11.32 -9.91 -18.59
C THR A 208 -11.62 -9.43 -17.18
N LEU A 209 -11.32 -8.16 -16.87
CA LEU A 209 -11.60 -7.55 -15.58
C LEU A 209 -13.09 -7.59 -15.24
N SER A 210 -13.97 -7.18 -16.17
CA SER A 210 -15.41 -7.11 -15.89
C SER A 210 -16.05 -8.47 -15.59
N ARG A 211 -15.43 -9.56 -16.04
CA ARG A 211 -15.86 -10.95 -15.78
C ARG A 211 -15.14 -11.60 -14.60
N SER A 212 -14.05 -10.99 -14.13
CA SER A 212 -13.27 -11.51 -13.01
C SER A 212 -14.06 -11.40 -11.69
N PRO A 213 -13.80 -12.25 -10.69
CA PRO A 213 -14.41 -12.14 -9.37
C PRO A 213 -14.23 -10.75 -8.74
N LEU A 214 -13.04 -10.14 -8.89
CA LEU A 214 -12.78 -8.79 -8.42
C LEU A 214 -13.68 -7.77 -9.12
N GLY A 215 -13.75 -7.81 -10.45
CA GLY A 215 -14.54 -6.84 -11.21
C GLY A 215 -16.04 -6.97 -10.97
N VAL A 216 -16.54 -8.20 -10.80
CA VAL A 216 -17.96 -8.45 -10.52
C VAL A 216 -18.37 -7.88 -9.16
N GLN A 217 -17.51 -7.95 -8.15
CA GLN A 217 -17.79 -7.45 -6.79
C GLN A 217 -17.53 -5.95 -6.62
N CYS A 218 -16.69 -5.39 -7.49
CA CYS A 218 -16.24 -4.00 -7.43
C CYS A 218 -17.40 -3.00 -7.55
N LYS A 219 -17.42 -2.04 -6.63
CA LYS A 219 -18.32 -0.88 -6.64
C LYS A 219 -17.60 0.41 -7.00
N MET A 220 -16.32 0.53 -6.66
CA MET A 220 -15.49 1.69 -6.94
C MET A 220 -14.23 1.24 -7.67
N LEU A 221 -14.13 1.59 -8.95
CA LEU A 221 -12.99 1.24 -9.78
C LEU A 221 -12.16 2.48 -10.07
N HIS A 222 -10.86 2.41 -9.81
CA HIS A 222 -9.88 3.37 -10.31
C HIS A 222 -9.02 2.69 -11.37
N ILE A 223 -9.00 3.20 -12.60
CA ILE A 223 -8.35 2.50 -13.71
C ILE A 223 -7.82 3.47 -14.77
N LYS A 224 -6.83 3.04 -15.54
CA LYS A 224 -6.41 3.71 -16.78
C LYS A 224 -6.82 2.87 -17.97
N VAL A 225 -7.41 3.46 -19.00
CA VAL A 225 -7.88 2.75 -20.19
C VAL A 225 -7.29 3.38 -21.44
N LEU A 226 -7.08 2.57 -22.48
CA LEU A 226 -6.60 3.07 -23.77
C LEU A 226 -7.66 3.91 -24.47
N ASN A 227 -8.87 3.35 -24.63
CA ASN A 227 -9.89 3.93 -25.49
C ASN A 227 -11.11 4.39 -24.68
N ARG A 228 -11.77 5.46 -25.12
CA ARG A 228 -13.01 5.95 -24.47
C ARG A 228 -14.15 4.93 -24.51
N THR A 229 -14.15 4.02 -25.49
CA THR A 229 -15.10 2.91 -25.58
C THR A 229 -14.97 1.92 -24.42
N ASN A 230 -13.78 1.80 -23.82
CA ASN A 230 -13.55 0.93 -22.66
C ASN A 230 -14.23 1.48 -21.41
N VAL A 231 -14.35 2.80 -21.28
CA VAL A 231 -15.16 3.43 -20.22
C VAL A 231 -16.62 2.94 -20.32
N LEU A 232 -17.22 3.05 -21.51
CA LEU A 232 -18.60 2.58 -21.72
C LEU A 232 -18.73 1.08 -21.48
N TYR A 233 -17.74 0.29 -21.93
CA TYR A 233 -17.76 -1.14 -21.73
C TYR A 233 -17.78 -1.50 -20.23
N LEU A 234 -16.90 -0.91 -19.42
CA LEU A 234 -16.84 -1.17 -17.99
C LEU A 234 -18.15 -0.78 -17.29
N VAL A 235 -18.67 0.42 -17.56
CA VAL A 235 -19.94 0.91 -16.99
C VAL A 235 -21.11 -0.02 -17.32
N ASN A 236 -21.16 -0.58 -18.53
CA ASN A 236 -22.26 -1.43 -18.96
C ASN A 236 -22.12 -2.91 -18.55
N THR A 237 -20.91 -3.36 -18.22
CA THR A 237 -20.65 -4.80 -17.98
C THR A 237 -20.31 -5.15 -16.53
N MET A 238 -19.90 -4.18 -15.71
CA MET A 238 -19.64 -4.41 -14.29
C MET A 238 -20.92 -4.17 -13.47
N PRO A 239 -21.61 -5.23 -13.01
CA PRO A 239 -22.99 -5.14 -12.52
C PRO A 239 -23.14 -4.36 -11.21
N ASN A 240 -22.09 -4.27 -10.40
CA ASN A 240 -22.11 -3.62 -9.10
C ASN A 240 -21.39 -2.27 -9.09
N LEU A 241 -20.90 -1.79 -10.25
CA LEU A 241 -20.13 -0.57 -10.34
C LEU A 241 -20.99 0.66 -10.03
N GLN A 242 -20.57 1.44 -9.05
CA GLN A 242 -21.24 2.66 -8.56
C GLN A 242 -20.39 3.91 -8.76
N ALA A 243 -19.06 3.76 -8.77
CA ALA A 243 -18.14 4.84 -9.08
C ALA A 243 -17.01 4.32 -9.98
N LEU A 244 -16.66 5.11 -10.98
CA LEU A 244 -15.53 4.87 -11.86
C LEU A 244 -14.69 6.15 -11.91
N ASN A 245 -13.46 6.06 -11.41
CA ASN A 245 -12.44 7.07 -11.61
C ASN A 245 -11.50 6.56 -12.71
N VAL A 246 -11.54 7.19 -13.88
CA VAL A 246 -10.86 6.69 -15.08
C VAL A 246 -9.96 7.73 -15.71
N HIS A 247 -8.71 7.33 -15.94
CA HIS A 247 -7.81 8.02 -16.86
C HIS A 247 -7.96 7.41 -18.26
N CYS A 248 -8.17 8.22 -19.28
CA CYS A 248 -8.35 7.74 -20.66
C CYS A 248 -7.24 8.28 -21.54
N GLU A 249 -6.45 7.41 -22.18
CA GLU A 249 -5.30 7.82 -23.00
C GLU A 249 -5.71 8.64 -24.24
N GLU A 250 -6.87 8.32 -24.84
CA GLU A 250 -7.46 9.07 -25.96
C GLU A 250 -8.00 10.46 -25.59
N ASP A 251 -7.87 10.87 -24.33
CA ASP A 251 -8.35 12.17 -23.87
C ASP A 251 -7.35 13.28 -24.21
N ASN A 252 -7.75 14.18 -25.11
CA ASN A 252 -6.92 15.30 -25.54
C ASN A 252 -7.07 16.54 -24.65
N TRP A 253 -7.44 16.37 -23.37
CA TRP A 253 -7.64 17.48 -22.45
C TRP A 253 -6.33 18.24 -22.23
N ASN A 254 -6.32 19.52 -22.62
CA ASN A 254 -5.17 20.41 -22.46
C ASN A 254 -5.42 21.40 -21.32
N GLU A 255 -4.60 21.35 -20.26
CA GLU A 255 -4.70 22.25 -19.11
C GLU A 255 -4.51 23.73 -19.49
N GLU A 256 -3.79 24.01 -20.59
CA GLU A 256 -3.50 25.38 -21.04
C GLU A 256 -4.68 26.04 -21.79
N GLU A 257 -5.71 25.27 -22.14
CA GLU A 257 -6.93 25.77 -22.79
C GLU A 257 -8.01 26.11 -21.75
N ASP A 258 -7.67 27.02 -20.82
CA ASP A 258 -8.55 27.64 -19.81
C ASP A 258 -9.82 28.33 -20.41
N LEU A 259 -9.98 28.29 -21.74
CA LEU A 259 -11.07 28.92 -22.50
C LEU A 259 -11.83 27.93 -23.41
N SER A 260 -11.45 26.65 -23.44
CA SER A 260 -12.25 25.61 -24.09
C SER A 260 -13.46 25.32 -23.20
N THR A 261 -14.64 25.78 -23.61
CA THR A 261 -15.87 25.65 -22.82
C THR A 261 -16.48 24.24 -22.88
N GLU A 262 -15.89 23.33 -23.66
CA GLU A 262 -16.46 22.01 -23.92
C GLU A 262 -15.42 20.90 -23.74
N ASP A 263 -15.52 20.21 -22.60
CA ASP A 263 -14.80 18.96 -22.34
C ASP A 263 -15.36 17.84 -23.23
N GLU A 264 -14.70 17.61 -24.37
CA GLU A 264 -15.14 16.71 -25.43
C GLU A 264 -15.45 15.31 -24.92
N LEU A 265 -14.57 14.74 -24.10
CA LEU A 265 -14.75 13.38 -23.57
C LEU A 265 -15.91 13.33 -22.57
N VAL A 266 -16.06 14.32 -21.70
CA VAL A 266 -17.18 14.38 -20.76
C VAL A 266 -18.51 14.54 -21.50
N GLU A 267 -18.59 15.42 -22.51
CA GLU A 267 -19.79 15.57 -23.33
C GLU A 267 -20.11 14.31 -24.14
N TRP A 268 -19.10 13.66 -24.70
CA TRP A 268 -19.26 12.37 -25.39
C TRP A 268 -19.82 11.30 -24.46
N LEU A 269 -19.34 11.22 -23.21
CA LEU A 269 -19.86 10.30 -22.20
C LEU A 269 -21.30 10.65 -21.80
N ARG A 270 -21.63 11.93 -21.61
CA ARG A 270 -23.00 12.40 -21.30
C ARG A 270 -24.02 12.03 -22.37
N GLN A 271 -23.60 12.00 -23.64
CA GLN A 271 -24.46 11.60 -24.76
C GLN A 271 -24.69 10.09 -24.84
N ARG A 272 -23.80 9.27 -24.25
CA ARG A 272 -23.81 7.80 -24.38
C ARG A 272 -24.22 7.07 -23.11
N LEU A 273 -24.14 7.70 -21.95
CA LEU A 273 -24.51 7.13 -20.67
C LEU A 273 -25.89 7.61 -20.22
N PRO A 274 -26.59 6.86 -19.34
CA PRO A 274 -27.84 7.30 -18.76
C PRO A 274 -27.69 8.65 -18.04
N SER A 275 -28.73 9.48 -18.08
CA SER A 275 -28.76 10.77 -17.38
C SER A 275 -28.72 10.65 -15.85
N THR A 276 -28.84 9.43 -15.32
CA THR A 276 -28.62 9.14 -13.90
C THR A 276 -27.15 9.16 -13.51
N CYS A 277 -26.23 9.05 -14.48
CA CYS A 277 -24.80 9.16 -14.25
C CYS A 277 -24.37 10.61 -14.05
N THR A 278 -23.57 10.88 -13.02
CA THR A 278 -22.90 12.17 -12.84
C THR A 278 -21.47 12.05 -13.33
N ILE A 279 -21.07 12.91 -14.27
CA ILE A 279 -19.76 12.84 -14.92
C ILE A 279 -19.06 14.19 -14.74
N THR A 280 -17.89 14.16 -14.11
CA THR A 280 -17.07 15.33 -13.78
C THR A 280 -15.59 14.98 -13.87
N ARG A 281 -14.73 15.96 -14.15
CA ARG A 281 -13.28 15.82 -13.95
C ARG A 281 -12.94 15.74 -12.47
N ASP A 282 -11.90 14.98 -12.13
CA ASP A 282 -11.35 14.99 -10.77
C ASP A 282 -10.63 16.33 -10.53
N THR A 283 -10.91 16.97 -9.39
CA THR A 283 -10.36 18.29 -9.06
C THR A 283 -8.87 18.28 -8.74
N TYR A 284 -8.34 17.13 -8.36
CA TYR A 284 -6.93 16.95 -7.99
C TYR A 284 -6.12 16.31 -9.12
N TYR A 285 -6.78 15.51 -9.95
CA TYR A 285 -6.18 14.83 -11.10
C TYR A 285 -6.99 15.18 -12.35
N VAL A 286 -6.76 16.36 -12.93
CA VAL A 286 -7.63 16.91 -13.99
C VAL A 286 -7.69 16.06 -15.26
N HIS A 287 -6.74 15.15 -15.46
CA HIS A 287 -6.79 14.16 -16.55
C HIS A 287 -7.69 12.95 -16.26
N ASP A 288 -8.18 12.83 -15.03
CA ASP A 288 -9.07 11.74 -14.61
C ASP A 288 -10.53 12.20 -14.66
N ILE A 289 -11.40 11.30 -15.09
CA ILE A 289 -12.85 11.50 -15.11
C ILE A 289 -13.46 10.65 -14.01
N LEU A 290 -14.26 11.30 -13.16
CA LEU A 290 -15.07 10.69 -12.13
C LEU A 290 -16.51 10.52 -12.63
N LEU A 291 -16.96 9.27 -12.68
CA LEU A 291 -18.32 8.89 -13.01
C LEU A 291 -18.99 8.29 -11.77
N TRP A 292 -20.13 8.83 -11.37
CA TRP A 292 -21.03 8.25 -10.37
C TRP A 292 -22.22 7.60 -11.06
N ILE A 293 -22.44 6.32 -10.82
CA ILE A 293 -23.45 5.46 -11.44
C ILE A 293 -24.50 5.11 -10.36
N ARG A 294 -25.77 5.35 -10.67
CA ARG A 294 -26.91 5.17 -9.74
C ARG A 294 -27.83 4.05 -10.18
#